data_AF-A0A933TA07-F1
#
_entry.id   AF-A0A933TA07-F1
#
_cell.length_a   1.000
_cell.length_b   1.000
_cell.length_c   1.000
_cell.angle_alpha   90.00
_cell.angle_beta   90.00
_cell.angle_gamma   90.00
#
_symmetry.space_group_name_H-M   'P 1'
#
loop_
_entity.id
_entity.type
_entity.pdbx_description
1 polymer ?
#
loop_
_entity_poly.entity_id
_entity_poly.type
_entity_poly.pdbx_seq_one_letter_code
_entity_poly.pdbx_strand_id
1 'polypeptide(L)' 'MTIKHESQKIAQNFYTFAVLLFLVQVVVGIIAALQFMWPDFFILNFNIIRSLHINALVVWLLVGMMGATYYVV' A
#
# COMPACT_ATOMS: atom_id res chain seq x y z
N MET A 1 10.83 -19.49 1.70
CA MET A 1 9.67 -19.92 2.49
C MET A 1 9.48 -21.41 2.28
N THR A 2 9.61 -22.22 3.33
CA THR A 2 9.25 -23.64 3.27
C THR A 2 7.74 -23.74 3.38
N ILE A 3 7.07 -23.93 2.24
CA ILE A 3 5.63 -24.14 2.16
C ILE A 3 5.33 -25.50 2.79
N LYS A 4 4.61 -25.53 3.92
CA LYS A 4 4.20 -26.76 4.59
C LYS A 4 2.83 -27.25 4.08
N HIS A 5 1.96 -26.31 3.70
CA HIS A 5 0.65 -26.57 3.15
C HIS A 5 0.45 -25.81 1.84
N GLU A 6 -0.07 -26.46 0.79
CA GLU A 6 -0.33 -25.83 -0.52
C GLU A 6 -1.18 -24.54 -0.40
N SER A 7 -2.10 -24.49 0.59
CA SER A 7 -2.93 -23.31 0.88
C SER A 7 -2.14 -22.06 1.27
N GLN A 8 -0.93 -22.20 1.84
CA GLN A 8 -0.08 -21.06 2.23
C GLN A 8 0.43 -20.27 1.03
N LYS A 9 0.39 -20.83 -0.19
CA LYS A 9 0.77 -20.11 -1.42
C LYS A 9 -0.11 -18.90 -1.69
N ILE A 10 -1.36 -18.91 -1.20
CA ILE A 10 -2.30 -17.79 -1.37
C ILE A 10 -1.74 -16.51 -0.72
N ALA A 11 -1.01 -16.63 0.40
CA ALA A 11 -0.39 -15.50 1.09
C ALA A 11 0.57 -14.69 0.21
N GLN A 12 1.24 -15.34 -0.76
CA GLN A 12 2.17 -14.67 -1.67
C GLN A 12 1.46 -13.59 -2.52
N ASN A 13 0.23 -13.85 -2.96
CA ASN A 13 -0.55 -12.89 -3.75
C ASN A 13 -0.93 -11.66 -2.90
N PHE A 14 -1.33 -11.89 -1.64
CA PHE A 14 -1.60 -10.82 -0.69
C PHE A 14 -0.37 -9.95 -0.44
N TYR A 15 0.79 -10.57 -0.17
CA TYR A 15 2.02 -9.80 0.05
C TYR A 15 2.48 -9.04 -1.19
N THR A 16 2.35 -9.63 -2.38
CA THR A 16 2.70 -8.95 -3.63
C THR A 16 1.83 -7.70 -3.83
N PHE A 17 0.52 -7.82 -3.60
CA PHE A 17 -0.40 -6.69 -3.69
C PHE A 17 -0.14 -5.63 -2.61
N ALA A 18 0.15 -6.03 -1.38
CA ALA A 18 0.47 -5.13 -0.28
C ALA A 18 1.74 -4.30 -0.58
N VAL A 19 2.80 -4.92 -1.10
CA VAL A 19 4.03 -4.20 -1.47
C VAL A 19 3.79 -3.23 -2.62
N LEU A 20 2.98 -3.62 -3.61
CA LEU A 20 2.64 -2.73 -4.72
C LEU A 20 1.87 -1.49 -4.22
N LEU A 21 0.88 -1.67 -3.34
CA LEU A 21 0.16 -0.56 -2.74
C LEU A 21 1.03 0.31 -1.84
N PHE A 22 1.98 -0.29 -1.11
CA PHE A 22 2.96 0.46 -0.31
C PHE A 22 3.81 1.39 -1.18
N LEU A 23 4.29 0.92 -2.33
CA LEU A 23 5.04 1.76 -3.28
C LEU A 23 4.19 2.94 -3.79
N VAL A 24 2.92 2.69 -4.14
CA VAL A 24 1.99 3.76 -4.55
C VAL A 24 1.80 4.77 -3.42
N GLN A 25 1.60 4.30 -2.18
CA GLN A 25 1.42 5.16 -1.01
C GLN A 25 2.64 6.07 -0.77
N VAL A 26 3.86 5.54 -0.89
CA VAL A 26 5.10 6.32 -0.75
C VAL A 26 5.21 7.39 -1.84
N VAL A 27 4.99 7.03 -3.10
CA VAL A 27 5.06 7.98 -4.24
C VAL A 27 4.06 9.12 -4.05
N VAL A 28 2.81 8.81 -3.72
CA VAL A 28 1.76 9.82 -3.48
C VAL A 28 2.10 10.68 -2.26
N GLY A 29 2.76 10.12 -1.24
CA GLY A 29 3.25 10.88 -0.08
C GLY A 29 4.33 11.91 -0.45
N ILE A 30 5.26 11.53 -1.33
CA ILE A 30 6.29 12.44 -1.85
C ILE A 30 5.65 13.55 -2.68
N ILE A 31 4.66 13.23 -3.52
CA ILE A 31 3.91 14.24 -4.29
C ILE A 31 3.21 15.21 -3.34
N ALA A 32 2.59 14.73 -2.26
CA ALA A 32 1.96 15.58 -1.26
C ALA A 32 2.96 16.54 -0.59
N ALA A 33 4.16 16.05 -0.27
CA ALA A 33 5.22 16.85 0.32
C ALA A 33 5.74 17.93 -0.65
N LEU A 34 5.86 17.61 -1.94
CA LEU A 34 6.21 18.60 -2.97
C LEU A 34 5.11 19.65 -3.13
N GLN A 35 3.84 19.25 -3.14
CA GLN A 35 2.70 20.18 -3.18
C GLN A 35 2.61 21.08 -1.95
N PHE A 36 3.12 20.62 -0.80
CA PHE A 36 3.18 21.46 0.40
C PHE A 36 4.14 22.65 0.25
N MET A 37 5.21 22.50 -0.54
CA MET A 37 6.14 23.59 -0.86
C MET A 37 5.68 24.40 -2.09
N TRP A 38 5.15 23.72 -3.11
CA TRP A 38 4.66 24.31 -4.36
C TRP A 38 3.26 23.80 -4.71
N PRO A 39 2.20 24.52 -4.31
CA PRO A 39 0.81 24.07 -4.43
C PRO A 39 0.37 23.69 -5.86
N ASP A 40 0.88 24.39 -6.89
CA ASP A 40 0.50 24.19 -8.29
C ASP A 40 1.33 23.13 -9.04
N PHE A 41 2.14 22.34 -8.32
CA PHE A 41 3.06 21.36 -8.93
C PHE A 41 2.35 20.22 -9.69
N PHE A 42 1.13 19.83 -9.30
CA PHE A 42 0.46 18.65 -9.82
C PHE A 42 -1.04 18.91 -10.08
N ILE A 43 -1.62 18.17 -11.04
CA ILE A 43 -2.99 18.39 -11.54
C ILE A 43 -4.06 18.04 -10.48
N LEU A 44 -3.77 17.09 -9.58
CA LEU A 44 -4.68 16.70 -8.50
C LEU A 44 -4.49 17.61 -7.28
N ASN A 45 -5.59 18.04 -6.67
CA ASN A 45 -5.56 18.84 -5.44
C ASN A 45 -4.90 18.09 -4.27
N PHE A 46 -4.27 18.84 -3.36
CA PHE A 46 -3.61 18.31 -2.17
C PHE A 46 -4.52 17.44 -1.29
N ASN A 47 -5.81 17.79 -1.17
CA ASN A 47 -6.77 17.00 -0.39
C ASN A 47 -6.99 15.59 -0.98
N ILE A 48 -7.03 15.46 -2.31
CA ILE A 48 -7.18 14.18 -3.02
C ILE A 48 -5.92 13.34 -2.83
N ILE A 49 -4.74 13.93 -3.06
CA ILE A 49 -3.44 13.27 -2.88
C ILE A 49 -3.29 12.77 -1.42
N ARG A 50 -3.59 13.62 -0.43
CA ARG A 50 -3.56 13.25 0.99
C ARG A 50 -4.54 12.13 1.33
N SER A 51 -5.77 12.18 0.79
CA SER A 51 -6.76 11.13 1.02
C SER A 51 -6.31 9.80 0.42
N LEU A 52 -5.77 9.81 -0.80
CA LEU A 52 -5.22 8.62 -1.45
C LEU A 52 -4.07 8.01 -0.64
N HIS A 53 -3.15 8.84 -0.13
CA HIS A 53 -2.03 8.39 0.71
C HIS A 53 -2.49 7.65 1.97
N ILE A 54 -3.43 8.22 2.74
CA ILE A 54 -3.91 7.64 3.99
C ILE A 54 -4.77 6.40 3.73
N ASN A 55 -5.63 6.43 2.72
CA ASN A 55 -6.46 5.27 2.37
C ASN A 55 -5.59 4.09 1.90
N ALA A 56 -4.59 4.36 1.06
CA ALA A 56 -3.63 3.35 0.63
C ALA A 56 -2.86 2.76 1.82
N LEU A 57 -2.43 3.61 2.79
CA LEU A 57 -1.77 3.18 4.02
C LEU A 57 -2.60 2.14 4.77
N VAL A 58 -3.90 2.39 4.96
CA VAL A 58 -4.79 1.47 5.66
C VAL A 58 -4.97 0.16 4.86
N VAL A 59 -5.23 0.26 3.55
CA VAL A 59 -5.52 -0.92 2.72
C VAL A 59 -4.33 -1.86 2.61
N TRP A 60 -3.10 -1.34 2.38
CA TRP A 60 -1.95 -2.24 2.24
C TRP A 60 -1.61 -2.95 3.55
N LEU A 61 -1.81 -2.30 4.70
CA LEU A 61 -1.66 -2.93 6.02
C LEU A 61 -2.70 -4.03 6.25
N LEU A 62 -3.98 -3.78 5.90
CA LEU A 62 -5.04 -4.79 5.99
C LEU A 62 -4.72 -6.02 5.13
N VAL A 63 -4.33 -5.81 3.87
CA VAL A 63 -3.93 -6.88 2.95
C VAL A 63 -2.71 -7.63 3.48
N GLY A 64 -1.73 -6.92 4.04
CA GLY A 64 -0.55 -7.54 4.67
C GLY A 64 -0.90 -8.41 5.87
N MET A 65 -1.82 -7.97 6.72
CA MET A 65 -2.33 -8.76 7.84
C MET A 65 -3.12 -9.99 7.37
N MET A 66 -3.96 -9.86 6.35
CA MET A 66 -4.66 -11.00 5.74
C MET A 66 -3.67 -12.03 5.17
N GLY A 67 -2.63 -11.56 4.46
CA GLY A 67 -1.55 -12.42 3.96
C GLY A 67 -0.82 -13.15 5.10
N ALA A 68 -0.59 -12.48 6.22
CA ALA A 68 0.00 -13.11 7.41
C ALA A 68 -0.92 -14.21 7.98
N THR A 69 -2.22 -13.97 8.07
CA THR A 69 -3.19 -14.98 8.50
C THR A 69 -3.17 -16.20 7.56
N TYR A 70 -3.17 -16.01 6.24
CA TYR A 70 -3.12 -17.11 5.26
C TYR A 70 -1.82 -17.93 5.29
N TYR A 71 -0.73 -17.38 5.83
CA TYR A 71 0.55 -18.08 5.93
C TYR A 71 0.73 -18.75 7.30
N VAL A 72 0.37 -18.07 8.38
CA VAL A 72 0.64 -18.52 9.76
C VAL A 72 -0.38 -19.55 10.25
N VAL A 73 -1.64 -19.40 9.87
CA VAL A 73 -2.74 -20.33 10.23
C VAL A 73 -2.78 -21.49 9.25
#